data_AF-K9DDW7-F1
#
_entry.id   AF-K9DDW7-F1
#
_cell.length_a   1.000
_cell.length_b   1.000
_cell.length_c   1.000
_cell.angle_alpha   90.00
_cell.angle_beta   90.00
_cell.angle_gamma   90.00
#
_symmetry.space_group_name_H-M   'P 1'
#
loop_
_entity.id
_entity.type
_entity.pdbx_description
1 polymer ?
#
loop_
_entity_poly.entity_id
_entity_poly.type
_entity_poly.pdbx_seq_one_letter_code
_entity_poly.pdbx_strand_id
1 'polypeptide(L)'
;MKKIVALCALACMLSNTAFAQKTYNTRSQCMRNCAEVGPSDAKREAYQRKIAELDRKKNAETDPKKLALLKDEEESVIDKYEADSEKLCRYICDGMPEQ
;
A
#
# COMPACT_ATOMS: atom_id res chain seq x y z
N MET A 1 4.44 -53.15 37.15
CA MET A 1 3.78 -51.88 36.76
C MET A 1 4.85 -50.89 36.31
N LYS A 2 5.06 -50.73 34.99
CA LYS A 2 6.06 -49.80 34.43
C LYS A 2 5.33 -48.76 33.58
N LYS A 3 5.62 -47.50 33.90
CA LYS A 3 5.08 -46.26 33.33
C LYS A 3 5.72 -46.04 31.96
N ILE A 4 4.91 -45.82 30.92
CA ILE A 4 5.35 -45.27 29.62
C ILE A 4 4.21 -44.35 29.16
N VAL A 5 4.10 -43.16 29.75
CA VAL A 5 4.62 -41.87 29.26
C VAL A 5 4.24 -41.63 27.79
N ALA A 6 3.22 -40.79 27.64
CA ALA A 6 2.67 -40.24 26.42
C ALA A 6 3.74 -39.60 25.53
N LEU A 7 3.78 -40.03 24.28
CA LEU A 7 4.56 -39.42 23.20
C LEU A 7 3.62 -39.36 21.99
N CYS A 8 3.13 -38.17 21.66
CA CYS A 8 2.69 -37.73 20.33
C CYS A 8 1.97 -36.36 20.40
N ALA A 9 2.62 -35.34 20.96
CA ALA A 9 2.05 -33.97 21.00
C ALA A 9 3.06 -32.91 20.53
N LEU A 10 3.85 -33.20 19.49
CA LEU A 10 4.86 -32.27 18.95
C LEU A 10 4.85 -32.22 17.41
N ALA A 11 3.68 -32.28 16.78
CA ALA A 11 3.56 -32.22 15.32
C ALA A 11 2.78 -30.99 14.78
N CYS A 12 2.60 -29.94 15.58
CA CYS A 12 1.78 -28.78 15.17
C CYS A 12 2.51 -27.42 15.24
N MET A 13 3.81 -27.36 14.97
CA MET A 13 4.55 -26.07 14.97
C MET A 13 5.32 -25.77 13.68
N LEU A 14 4.90 -26.33 12.54
CA LEU A 14 5.41 -25.91 11.24
C LEU A 14 4.25 -25.48 10.33
N SER A 15 3.39 -24.60 10.84
CA SER A 15 2.65 -23.68 9.99
C SER A 15 3.62 -22.60 9.51
N ASN A 16 4.59 -22.99 8.68
CA ASN A 16 5.35 -22.04 7.89
C ASN A 16 4.31 -21.19 7.16
N THR A 17 4.22 -19.93 7.54
CA THR A 17 3.53 -18.89 6.79
C THR A 17 4.27 -18.77 5.47
N ALA A 18 3.96 -19.68 4.54
CA ALA A 18 4.28 -19.51 3.15
C ALA A 18 3.46 -18.31 2.69
N PHE A 19 4.06 -17.12 2.80
CA PHE A 19 3.63 -15.97 2.04
C PHE A 19 3.73 -16.39 0.58
N ALA A 20 2.63 -16.86 0.01
CA ALA A 20 2.54 -17.11 -1.41
C ALA A 20 2.87 -15.79 -2.10
N GLN A 21 4.09 -15.65 -2.61
CA GLN A 21 4.44 -14.57 -3.51
C GLN A 21 3.50 -14.72 -4.69
N LYS A 22 2.54 -13.81 -4.83
CA LYS A 22 1.66 -13.72 -5.99
C LYS A 22 2.57 -13.71 -7.22
N THR A 23 2.66 -14.82 -7.95
CA THR A 23 3.41 -14.88 -9.19
C THR A 23 2.56 -14.24 -10.28
N TYR A 24 3.00 -13.09 -10.76
CA TYR A 24 2.34 -12.41 -11.87
C TYR A 24 2.92 -12.95 -13.18
N ASN A 25 2.07 -13.39 -14.10
CA ASN A 25 2.52 -13.97 -15.37
C ASN A 25 2.85 -12.90 -16.41
N THR A 26 2.35 -11.66 -16.24
CA THR A 26 2.54 -10.57 -17.19
C THR A 26 2.69 -9.23 -16.48
N ARG A 27 3.37 -8.26 -17.12
CA ARG A 27 3.54 -6.91 -16.58
C ARG A 27 2.21 -6.23 -16.26
N SER A 28 1.18 -6.44 -17.08
CA SER A 28 -0.15 -5.84 -16.84
C SER A 28 -0.84 -6.43 -15.62
N GLN A 29 -0.68 -7.73 -15.36
CA GLN A 29 -1.20 -8.37 -14.15
C GLN A 29 -0.49 -7.84 -12.91
N CYS A 30 0.83 -7.65 -12.97
CA CYS A 30 1.58 -7.05 -11.87
C CYS A 30 1.18 -5.61 -11.60
N MET A 31 1.10 -4.76 -12.63
CA MET A 31 0.73 -3.35 -12.47
C MET A 31 -0.66 -3.18 -11.84
N ARG A 32 -1.66 -3.96 -12.29
CA ARG A 32 -3.02 -3.93 -11.70
C ARG A 32 -3.04 -4.28 -10.22
N ASN A 33 -2.28 -5.31 -9.81
CA ASN A 33 -2.25 -5.74 -8.41
C ASN A 33 -1.35 -4.84 -7.55
N CYS A 34 -0.29 -4.27 -8.10
CA CYS A 34 0.60 -3.39 -7.36
C CYS A 34 -0.09 -2.08 -6.96
N ALA A 35 -1.01 -1.58 -7.78
CA ALA A 35 -1.84 -0.42 -7.44
C ALA A 35 -2.63 -0.61 -6.12
N GLU A 36 -2.91 -1.85 -5.70
CA GLU A 36 -3.57 -2.15 -4.43
C GLU A 36 -2.63 -2.06 -3.22
N VAL A 37 -1.31 -2.16 -3.43
CA VAL A 37 -0.30 -2.17 -2.35
C VAL A 37 0.17 -0.74 -2.02
N GLY A 38 0.15 0.15 -3.01
CA GLY A 38 0.53 1.55 -2.85
C GLY A 38 1.98 1.78 -2.40
N PRO A 39 2.38 3.03 -2.11
CA PRO A 39 3.69 3.38 -1.58
C PRO A 39 3.92 2.83 -0.16
N SER A 40 5.14 2.96 0.35
CA SER A 40 5.49 2.54 1.72
C SER A 40 4.58 3.16 2.78
N ASP A 41 4.43 2.48 3.92
CA ASP A 41 3.59 2.93 5.04
C ASP A 41 3.91 4.38 5.46
N ALA A 42 5.19 4.74 5.56
CA ALA A 42 5.62 6.10 5.88
C ALA A 42 5.14 7.14 4.85
N LYS A 43 5.15 6.80 3.55
CA LYS A 43 4.63 7.68 2.49
C LYS A 43 3.11 7.78 2.55
N ARG A 44 2.41 6.66 2.78
CA ARG A 44 0.95 6.62 2.96
C ARG A 44 0.51 7.47 4.15
N GLU A 45 1.17 7.35 5.29
CA GLU A 45 0.88 8.17 6.47
C GLU A 45 1.15 9.66 6.22
N ALA A 46 2.24 10.01 5.54
CA ALA A 46 2.55 11.39 5.21
C ALA A 46 1.47 12.01 4.30
N TYR A 47 1.03 11.24 3.29
CA TYR A 47 -0.10 11.60 2.43
C TYR A 47 -1.39 11.80 3.24
N GLN A 48 -1.78 10.83 4.06
CA GLN A 48 -2.99 10.90 4.89
C GLN A 48 -2.97 12.10 5.85
N ARG A 49 -1.82 12.38 6.48
CA ARG A 49 -1.65 13.56 7.34
C ARG A 49 -1.85 14.86 6.57
N LYS A 50 -1.33 14.95 5.35
CA LYS A 50 -1.43 16.15 4.51
C LYS A 50 -2.86 16.38 4.02
N ILE A 51 -3.55 15.33 3.57
CA ILE A 51 -4.97 15.40 3.20
C ILE A 51 -5.82 15.86 4.39
N ALA A 52 -5.63 15.24 5.56
CA ALA A 52 -6.36 15.64 6.76
C ALA A 52 -6.08 17.09 7.19
N GLU A 53 -4.86 17.60 6.97
CA GLU A 53 -4.54 19.00 7.20
C GLU A 53 -5.27 19.93 6.23
N LEU A 54 -5.29 19.58 4.94
CA LEU A 54 -5.99 20.34 3.90
C LEU A 54 -7.50 20.35 4.14
N ASP A 55 -8.09 19.23 4.54
CA ASP A 55 -9.50 19.14 4.93
C ASP A 55 -9.84 20.08 6.09
N ARG A 56 -9.01 20.10 7.15
CA ARG A 56 -9.20 21.04 8.26
C ARG A 56 -9.12 22.49 7.79
N LYS A 57 -8.17 22.81 6.90
CA LYS A 57 -8.01 24.16 6.34
C LYS A 57 -9.22 24.57 5.50
N LYS A 58 -9.69 23.70 4.59
CA LYS A 58 -10.88 23.94 3.75
C LYS A 58 -12.12 24.16 4.60
N ASN A 59 -12.31 23.37 5.66
CA ASN A 59 -13.47 23.49 6.55
C ASN A 59 -13.46 24.77 7.40
N ALA A 60 -12.29 25.34 7.66
CA ALA A 60 -12.13 26.59 8.42
C ALA A 60 -12.09 27.83 7.52
N GLU A 61 -11.95 27.66 6.20
CA GLU A 61 -11.80 28.76 5.24
C GLU A 61 -13.14 29.15 4.63
N THR A 62 -13.35 30.47 4.48
CA THR A 62 -14.57 31.05 3.92
C THR A 62 -14.29 31.91 2.70
N ASP A 63 -13.03 32.33 2.49
CA ASP A 63 -12.60 33.05 1.31
C ASP A 63 -12.59 32.11 0.09
N PRO A 64 -13.38 32.39 -0.96
CA PRO A 64 -13.48 31.54 -2.13
C PRO A 64 -12.15 31.41 -2.90
N LYS A 65 -11.30 32.43 -2.90
CA LYS A 65 -9.99 32.37 -3.57
C LYS A 65 -9.04 31.44 -2.82
N LYS A 66 -9.03 31.51 -1.50
CA LYS A 66 -8.21 30.61 -0.68
C LYS A 66 -8.72 29.17 -0.73
N LEU A 67 -10.04 28.98 -0.78
CA LEU A 67 -10.62 27.65 -0.99
C LEU A 67 -10.19 27.04 -2.34
N ALA A 68 -10.12 27.83 -3.41
CA ALA A 68 -9.61 27.36 -4.69
C ALA A 68 -8.15 26.91 -4.57
N LEU A 69 -7.29 27.74 -3.96
CA LEU A 69 -5.88 27.38 -3.75
C LEU A 69 -5.69 26.10 -2.90
N LEU A 70 -6.54 25.90 -1.89
CA LEU A 70 -6.51 24.69 -1.06
C LEU A 70 -6.95 23.44 -1.84
N LYS A 71 -7.88 23.58 -2.78
CA LYS A 71 -8.28 22.48 -3.68
C LYS A 71 -7.17 22.15 -4.68
N ASP A 72 -6.55 23.18 -5.28
CA ASP A 72 -5.41 22.98 -6.18
C ASP A 72 -4.23 22.29 -5.47
N GLU A 73 -3.98 22.66 -4.19
CA GLU A 73 -2.96 22.00 -3.36
C GLU A 73 -3.32 20.54 -3.07
N GLU A 74 -4.59 20.25 -2.79
CA GLU A 74 -5.07 18.88 -2.57
C GLU A 74 -4.93 18.01 -3.81
N GLU A 75 -5.35 18.49 -4.98
CA GLU A 75 -5.18 17.79 -6.27
C GLU A 75 -3.69 17.49 -6.53
N SER A 76 -2.82 18.48 -6.34
CA SER A 76 -1.36 18.30 -6.48
C SER A 76 -0.77 17.23 -5.54
N VAL A 77 -1.29 17.12 -4.31
CA VAL A 77 -0.87 16.10 -3.36
C VAL A 77 -1.35 14.70 -3.78
N ILE A 78 -2.57 14.59 -4.31
CA ILE A 78 -3.13 13.35 -4.85
C ILE A 78 -2.31 12.89 -6.06
N ASP A 79 -2.13 13.76 -7.06
CA ASP A 79 -1.38 13.46 -8.28
C ASP A 79 0.04 12.97 -7.97
N LYS A 80 0.71 13.64 -7.02
CA LYS A 80 2.05 13.25 -6.60
C LYS A 80 2.07 11.87 -5.96
N TYR A 81 1.08 11.55 -5.13
CA TYR A 81 0.99 10.24 -4.47
C TYR A 81 0.69 9.12 -5.48
N GLU A 82 -0.17 9.37 -6.46
CA GLU A 82 -0.46 8.43 -7.54
C GLU A 82 0.78 8.20 -8.42
N ALA A 83 1.49 9.27 -8.80
CA ALA A 83 2.73 9.17 -9.56
C ALA A 83 3.82 8.39 -8.82
N ASP A 84 3.96 8.59 -7.50
CA ASP A 84 4.88 7.83 -6.66
C ASP A 84 4.50 6.34 -6.61
N SER A 85 3.20 6.05 -6.55
CA SER A 85 2.66 4.68 -6.57
C SER A 85 2.95 4.00 -7.91
N GLU A 86 2.66 4.69 -9.01
CA GLU A 86 2.91 4.20 -10.36
C GLU A 86 4.40 3.93 -10.58
N LYS A 87 5.27 4.85 -10.14
CA LYS A 87 6.73 4.69 -10.24
C LYS A 87 7.22 3.45 -9.47
N LEU A 88 6.70 3.23 -8.26
CA LEU A 88 7.00 2.04 -7.48
C LEU A 88 6.54 0.77 -8.22
N CYS A 89 5.33 0.78 -8.77
CA CYS A 89 4.81 -0.36 -9.48
C CYS A 89 5.57 -0.66 -10.76
N ARG A 90 5.96 0.37 -11.53
CA ARG A 90 6.83 0.21 -12.68
C ARG A 90 8.15 -0.46 -12.30
N TYR A 91 8.76 -0.05 -11.19
CA TYR A 91 9.99 -0.65 -10.67
C TYR A 91 9.79 -2.12 -10.26
N ILE A 92 8.72 -2.45 -9.55
CA ILE A 92 8.42 -3.83 -9.11
C ILE A 92 8.16 -4.75 -10.32
N CYS A 93 7.45 -4.23 -11.33
CA CYS A 93 6.99 -5.01 -12.47
C CYS A 93 7.95 -4.99 -13.67
N ASP A 94 9.10 -4.31 -13.57
CA ASP A 94 9.99 -4.06 -14.73
C ASP A 94 10.59 -5.34 -15.33
N GLY A 95 10.84 -6.35 -14.51
CA GLY A 95 11.39 -7.64 -14.95
C GLY A 95 10.36 -8.61 -15.54
N MET A 96 9.10 -8.21 -15.69
CA MET A 96 8.04 -9.09 -16.15
C MET A 96 7.82 -8.99 -17.65
N PRO A 97 7.45 -10.09 -18.32
CA PRO A 97 7.17 -10.06 -19.75
C PRO A 97 6.03 -9.07 -20.05
N GLU A 98 6.25 -8.23 -21.07
CA GLU A 98 5.17 -7.53 -21.78
C GLU A 98 4.22 -8.59 -22.37
N GLN A 99 2.91 -8.34 -22.32
CA GLN A 99 1.90 -9.27 -22.83
C GLN A 99 2.00 -9.47 -24.34
#